data_AF-A0A7V9ZIK6-F1
#
_entry.id   AF-A0A7V9ZIK6-F1
#
_cell.length_a   1.000
_cell.length_b   1.000
_cell.length_c   1.000
_cell.angle_alpha   90.00
_cell.angle_beta   90.00
_cell.angle_gamma   90.00
#
_symmetry.space_group_name_H-M   'P 1'
#
loop_
_entity.id
_entity.type
_entity.pdbx_description
1 polymer ?
#
loop_
_entity_poly.entity_id
_entity_poly.type
_entity_poly.pdbx_seq_one_letter_code
_entity_poly.pdbx_strand_id
1 'polypeptide(L)'
;MSWSDGSEVTARDVVLSIRRARRSGQPTGFASVRRTRRIGASEIELFGAPDDWAGALATAAYILPGGKWDPRKTAGPLEIAAYTPNLELTLVPASGSAVAFRKVRLQFFDDLIRLIDSLKSGDVDVASLPSTVNLSSRLEEADLKFSSVFGWEWVGVRAAEPGAAGTVASVLDLEALQEGLIRDDGSATAKRWPSPDDDAGSVDRSSDSGGAPLTLAVPAGDELLSLMQRAIQLQAESGGVVMQLVQIDAATLYGSWQRQAPVEALLMRSLGAPYLSTEPPSAGPKVPMFRVATYLAWGQGIEGVQVNPTIEGPLWNVEDWRRAAVSKR
;
A
#
# COMPACT_ATOMS: atom_id res chain seq x y z
N MET A 1 -21.28 9.22 16.66
CA MET A 1 -20.07 9.58 15.88
C MET A 1 -20.41 10.81 15.06
N SER A 2 -19.50 11.76 14.96
CA SER A 2 -19.71 13.01 14.22
C SER A 2 -18.59 13.20 13.21
N TRP A 3 -18.92 13.90 12.13
CA TRP A 3 -17.93 14.46 11.23
C TRP A 3 -17.17 15.61 11.89
N SER A 4 -16.02 15.97 11.33
CA SER A 4 -15.18 17.09 11.80
C SER A 4 -15.85 18.46 11.74
N ASP A 5 -16.95 18.62 11.00
CA ASP A 5 -17.79 19.83 11.00
C ASP A 5 -18.89 19.81 12.08
N GLY A 6 -18.89 18.80 12.96
CA GLY A 6 -19.85 18.61 14.03
C GLY A 6 -21.16 17.94 13.60
N SER A 7 -21.40 17.74 12.30
CA SER A 7 -22.61 17.04 11.83
C SER A 7 -22.56 15.54 12.15
N GLU A 8 -23.71 14.92 12.35
CA GLU A 8 -23.79 13.50 12.71
C GLU A 8 -23.46 12.58 11.51
N VAL A 9 -22.75 11.48 11.77
CA VAL A 9 -22.60 10.38 10.81
C VAL A 9 -23.87 9.54 10.81
N THR A 10 -24.51 9.38 9.65
CA THR A 10 -25.82 8.72 9.54
C THR A 10 -25.77 7.44 8.68
N ALA A 11 -26.80 6.59 8.79
CA ALA A 11 -26.99 5.45 7.90
C ALA A 11 -27.01 5.83 6.41
N ARG A 12 -27.38 7.07 6.08
CA ARG A 12 -27.36 7.59 4.71
C ARG A 12 -25.93 7.68 4.16
N ASP A 13 -24.97 8.11 4.98
CA ASP A 13 -23.57 8.27 4.59
C ASP A 13 -22.96 6.91 4.25
N VAL A 14 -23.28 5.89 5.04
CA VAL A 14 -22.83 4.51 4.78
C VAL A 14 -23.39 3.97 3.46
N VAL A 15 -24.71 4.11 3.23
CA VAL A 15 -25.33 3.67 1.97
C VAL A 15 -24.74 4.40 0.76
N LEU A 16 -24.48 5.70 0.87
CA LEU A 16 -23.86 6.48 -0.21
C LEU A 16 -22.41 6.05 -0.45
N SER A 17 -21.64 5.74 0.60
CA SER A 17 -20.27 5.26 0.51
C SER A 17 -20.20 3.92 -0.23
N ILE A 18 -21.08 2.97 0.12
CA ILE A 18 -21.18 1.68 -0.57
C ILE A 18 -21.54 1.86 -2.05
N ARG A 19 -22.49 2.77 -2.36
CA ARG A 19 -22.85 3.07 -3.74
C ARG A 19 -21.69 3.69 -4.53
N ARG A 20 -20.93 4.59 -3.91
CA ARG A 20 -19.73 5.20 -4.53
C ARG A 20 -18.65 4.15 -4.79
N ALA A 21 -18.35 3.32 -3.80
CA ALA A 21 -17.39 2.22 -3.90
C ALA A 21 -17.72 1.29 -5.08
N ARG A 22 -18.98 0.83 -5.17
CA ARG A 22 -19.45 -0.02 -6.28
C ARG A 22 -19.32 0.62 -7.66
N ARG A 23 -19.55 1.93 -7.78
CA ARG A 23 -19.43 2.66 -9.06
C ARG A 23 -17.98 2.91 -9.46
N SER A 24 -17.09 3.04 -8.48
CA SER A 24 -15.66 3.30 -8.74
C SER A 24 -14.94 2.09 -9.34
N GLY A 25 -15.48 0.88 -9.16
CA GLY A 25 -14.80 -0.36 -9.54
C GLY A 25 -13.53 -0.66 -8.73
N GLN A 26 -13.27 0.12 -7.66
CA GLN A 26 -12.10 -0.09 -6.83
C GLN A 26 -12.28 -1.26 -5.85
N PRO A 27 -11.22 -2.04 -5.59
CA PRO A 27 -11.20 -3.06 -4.54
C PRO A 27 -11.33 -2.38 -3.18
N THR A 28 -12.53 -2.43 -2.60
CA THR A 28 -12.82 -1.90 -1.26
C THR A 28 -13.55 -2.98 -0.48
N GLY A 29 -13.61 -2.84 0.84
CA GLY A 29 -14.43 -3.69 1.71
C GLY A 29 -15.91 -3.77 1.33
N PHE A 30 -16.40 -2.77 0.59
CA PHE A 30 -17.76 -2.72 0.09
C PHE A 30 -17.97 -3.39 -1.28
N ALA A 31 -16.92 -3.91 -1.93
CA ALA A 31 -17.02 -4.47 -3.28
C ALA A 31 -17.93 -5.72 -3.35
N SER A 32 -17.93 -6.53 -2.29
CA SER A 32 -18.77 -7.75 -2.17
C SER A 32 -20.25 -7.44 -1.83
N VAL A 33 -20.56 -6.20 -1.48
CA VAL A 33 -21.91 -5.77 -1.08
C VAL A 33 -22.79 -5.57 -2.31
N ARG A 34 -23.74 -6.49 -2.52
CA ARG A 34 -24.66 -6.49 -3.67
C ARG A 34 -25.86 -5.57 -3.46
N ARG A 35 -26.33 -5.43 -2.22
CA ARG A 35 -27.47 -4.58 -1.87
C ARG A 35 -27.33 -4.06 -0.45
N THR A 36 -27.86 -2.87 -0.23
CA THR A 36 -27.88 -2.19 1.07
C THR A 36 -29.27 -1.67 1.33
N ARG A 37 -29.81 -1.89 2.52
CA ARG A 37 -31.10 -1.35 2.95
C ARG A 37 -30.91 -0.59 4.26
N ARG A 38 -31.45 0.62 4.35
CA ARG A 38 -31.59 1.29 5.64
C ARG A 38 -32.80 0.72 6.35
N ILE A 39 -32.62 0.23 7.57
CA ILE A 39 -33.69 -0.33 8.41
C ILE A 39 -34.02 0.56 9.61
N GLY A 40 -33.11 1.47 9.99
CA GLY A 40 -33.32 2.46 11.05
C GLY A 40 -32.56 3.77 10.83
N ALA A 41 -32.55 4.66 11.83
CA ALA A 41 -31.80 5.92 11.77
C ALA A 41 -30.27 5.69 11.78
N SER A 42 -29.83 4.74 12.59
CA SER A 42 -28.44 4.31 12.77
C SER A 42 -28.18 2.88 12.26
N GLU A 43 -29.18 2.24 11.64
CA GLU A 43 -29.13 0.83 11.27
C GLU A 43 -29.25 0.61 9.77
N ILE A 44 -28.36 -0.22 9.26
CA ILE A 44 -28.34 -0.68 7.87
C ILE A 44 -28.23 -2.20 7.84
N GLU A 45 -28.76 -2.76 6.78
CA GLU A 45 -28.67 -4.17 6.45
C GLU A 45 -27.91 -4.31 5.13
N LEU A 46 -26.86 -5.12 5.16
CA LEU A 46 -25.98 -5.39 4.01
C LEU A 46 -26.31 -6.78 3.46
N PHE A 47 -26.44 -6.87 2.15
CA PHE A 47 -26.64 -8.13 1.45
C PHE A 47 -25.48 -8.33 0.48
N GLY A 48 -24.85 -9.48 0.55
CA GLY A 48 -23.69 -9.87 -0.24
C GLY A 48 -23.33 -11.30 0.06
N ALA A 49 -22.20 -11.75 -0.46
CA ALA A 49 -21.63 -13.04 -0.10
C ALA A 49 -20.10 -12.90 0.04
N PRO A 50 -19.61 -12.04 0.95
CA PRO A 50 -18.21 -12.14 1.37
C PRO A 50 -18.04 -13.41 2.21
N ASP A 51 -16.89 -14.06 2.07
CA ASP A 51 -16.53 -15.21 2.89
C ASP A 51 -16.28 -14.80 4.36
N ASP A 52 -15.84 -13.55 4.58
CA ASP A 52 -15.70 -12.92 5.89
C ASP A 52 -16.25 -11.48 5.87
N TRP A 53 -17.38 -11.25 6.55
CA TRP A 53 -17.97 -9.92 6.69
C TRP A 53 -17.14 -8.99 7.57
N ALA A 54 -16.51 -9.49 8.62
CA ALA A 54 -15.78 -8.67 9.57
C ALA A 54 -14.52 -8.11 8.90
N GLY A 55 -13.71 -8.97 8.29
CA GLY A 55 -12.54 -8.56 7.52
C GLY A 55 -12.90 -7.67 6.33
N ALA A 56 -14.00 -7.97 5.61
CA ALA A 56 -14.49 -7.13 4.53
C ALA A 56 -14.78 -5.70 4.99
N LEU A 57 -15.48 -5.52 6.11
CA LEU A 57 -15.80 -4.20 6.63
C LEU A 57 -14.62 -3.53 7.35
N ALA A 58 -13.64 -4.30 7.83
CA ALA A 58 -12.40 -3.78 8.42
C ALA A 58 -11.36 -3.33 7.39
N THR A 59 -11.63 -3.49 6.08
CA THR A 59 -10.65 -3.20 5.03
C THR A 59 -11.14 -2.17 4.02
N ALA A 60 -10.55 -0.97 4.03
CA ALA A 60 -10.82 0.08 3.04
C ALA A 60 -12.32 0.35 2.81
N ALA A 61 -13.13 0.18 3.86
CA ALA A 61 -14.57 0.39 3.86
C ALA A 61 -14.91 1.80 4.41
N TYR A 62 -14.22 2.82 3.88
CA TYR A 62 -14.30 4.17 4.43
C TYR A 62 -15.69 4.77 4.27
N ILE A 63 -16.24 5.27 5.38
CA ILE A 63 -17.48 6.05 5.35
C ILE A 63 -17.14 7.47 4.95
N LEU A 64 -17.78 7.95 3.89
CA LEU A 64 -17.61 9.27 3.34
C LEU A 64 -18.88 10.09 3.57
N PRO A 65 -18.75 11.41 3.81
CA PRO A 65 -19.90 12.27 3.98
C PRO A 65 -20.78 12.29 2.73
N GLY A 66 -22.09 12.34 2.93
CA GLY A 66 -23.06 12.57 1.87
C GLY A 66 -22.85 13.91 1.17
N GLY A 67 -23.22 13.98 -0.12
CA GLY A 67 -23.12 15.21 -0.91
C GLY A 67 -21.83 15.34 -1.72
N LYS A 68 -21.34 16.58 -1.89
CA LYS A 68 -20.10 16.88 -2.62
C LYS A 68 -18.92 16.35 -1.81
N TRP A 69 -17.95 15.75 -2.49
CA TRP A 69 -16.71 15.30 -1.86
C TRP A 69 -15.97 16.48 -1.23
N ASP A 70 -15.70 16.38 0.06
CA ASP A 70 -14.81 17.27 0.80
C ASP A 70 -13.77 16.42 1.54
N PRO A 71 -12.49 16.46 1.13
CA PRO A 71 -11.45 15.66 1.77
C PRO A 71 -11.17 16.08 3.22
N ARG A 72 -11.62 17.26 3.67
CA ARG A 72 -11.40 17.73 5.05
C ARG A 72 -12.46 17.25 6.03
N LYS A 73 -13.58 16.72 5.53
CA LYS A 73 -14.67 16.21 6.35
C LYS A 73 -14.46 14.74 6.67
N THR A 74 -13.86 14.47 7.83
CA THR A 74 -13.51 13.14 8.33
C THR A 74 -14.31 12.79 9.58
N ALA A 75 -14.46 11.50 9.91
CA ALA A 75 -15.08 11.02 11.16
C ALA A 75 -14.11 10.17 12.01
N GLY A 76 -12.82 10.19 11.64
CA GLY A 76 -11.76 9.51 12.38
C GLY A 76 -11.23 10.34 13.56
N PRO A 77 -10.25 9.81 14.29
CA PRO A 77 -9.68 10.47 15.46
C PRO A 77 -8.85 11.72 15.12
N LEU A 78 -8.53 11.91 13.84
CA LEU A 78 -7.74 13.02 13.32
C LEU A 78 -8.50 13.80 12.24
N GLU A 79 -8.31 15.11 12.23
CA GLU A 79 -8.86 16.07 11.28
C GLU A 79 -7.75 16.71 10.46
N ILE A 80 -8.03 17.01 9.19
CA ILE A 80 -7.06 17.69 8.31
C ILE A 80 -7.05 19.19 8.60
N ALA A 81 -5.96 19.68 9.20
CA ALA A 81 -5.77 21.10 9.45
C ALA A 81 -5.10 21.82 8.27
N ALA A 82 -4.11 21.20 7.63
CA ALA A 82 -3.43 21.76 6.46
C ALA A 82 -2.90 20.67 5.54
N TYR A 83 -2.87 20.95 4.23
CA TYR A 83 -2.33 20.04 3.22
C TYR A 83 -1.54 20.84 2.19
N THR A 84 -0.26 20.51 2.05
CA THR A 84 0.60 20.99 0.97
C THR A 84 0.91 19.79 0.07
N PRO A 85 0.40 19.76 -1.18
CA PRO A 85 0.59 18.64 -2.08
C PRO A 85 2.05 18.20 -2.21
N ASN A 86 2.27 16.89 -2.12
CA ASN A 86 3.59 16.22 -2.23
C ASN A 86 4.63 16.63 -1.18
N LEU A 87 4.27 17.42 -0.17
CA LEU A 87 5.20 17.88 0.86
C LEU A 87 4.76 17.44 2.25
N GLU A 88 3.56 17.85 2.66
CA GLU A 88 3.13 17.66 4.05
C GLU A 88 1.61 17.63 4.20
N LEU A 89 1.13 16.77 5.09
CA LEU A 89 -0.23 16.78 5.64
C LEU A 89 -0.14 17.00 7.16
N THR A 90 -0.77 18.07 7.65
CA THR A 90 -0.91 18.33 9.08
C THR A 90 -2.29 17.88 9.55
N LEU A 91 -2.29 17.03 10.58
CA LEU A 91 -3.47 16.53 11.26
C LEU A 91 -3.53 17.02 12.71
N VAL A 92 -4.73 17.24 13.22
CA VAL A 92 -5.01 17.57 14.62
C VAL A 92 -6.05 16.62 15.20
N PRO A 93 -6.03 16.33 16.52
CA PRO A 93 -7.06 15.50 17.13
C PRO A 93 -8.46 16.07 16.93
N ALA A 94 -9.40 15.20 16.59
CA ALA A 94 -10.82 15.54 16.61
C ALA A 94 -11.29 15.78 18.05
N SER A 95 -12.38 16.54 18.21
CA SER A 95 -12.97 16.77 19.53
C SER A 95 -13.37 15.44 20.19
N GLY A 96 -12.80 15.16 21.37
CA GLY A 96 -13.05 13.92 22.13
C GLY A 96 -12.20 12.71 21.71
N SER A 97 -11.23 12.87 20.80
CA SER A 97 -10.30 11.80 20.45
C SER A 97 -9.33 11.47 21.60
N ALA A 98 -8.87 10.21 21.64
CA ALA A 98 -7.86 9.74 22.58
C ALA A 98 -6.41 9.97 22.11
N VAL A 99 -6.19 10.58 20.93
CA VAL A 99 -4.85 10.92 20.44
C VAL A 99 -4.11 11.83 21.44
N ALA A 100 -2.98 11.35 21.97
CA ALA A 100 -2.18 12.09 22.93
C ALA A 100 -1.37 13.26 22.33
N PHE A 101 -1.20 13.28 21.01
CA PHE A 101 -0.43 14.31 20.32
C PHE A 101 -1.32 15.48 19.91
N ARG A 102 -0.87 16.71 20.19
CA ARG A 102 -1.59 17.92 19.76
C ARG A 102 -1.64 18.11 18.24
N LYS A 103 -0.66 17.55 17.53
CA LYS A 103 -0.50 17.68 16.09
C LYS A 103 0.30 16.49 15.58
N VAL A 104 -0.13 15.93 14.45
CA VAL A 104 0.59 14.89 13.70
C VAL A 104 0.97 15.48 12.34
N ARG A 105 2.25 15.40 11.97
CA ARG A 105 2.74 15.84 10.65
C ARG A 105 3.13 14.61 9.85
N LEU A 106 2.54 14.47 8.68
CA LEU A 106 2.90 13.45 7.71
C LEU A 106 3.77 14.11 6.65
N GLN A 107 5.01 13.67 6.55
CA GLN A 107 5.99 14.14 5.57
C GLN A 107 6.32 13.00 4.60
N PHE A 108 6.57 13.36 3.34
CA PHE A 108 6.91 12.40 2.31
C PHE A 108 8.43 12.40 2.09
N PHE A 109 9.01 11.21 2.04
CA PHE A 109 10.44 11.00 1.78
C PHE A 109 10.58 10.18 0.51
N ASP A 110 11.52 10.58 -0.34
CA ASP A 110 11.89 9.91 -1.60
C ASP A 110 13.17 9.08 -1.49
N ASP A 111 13.80 9.06 -0.31
CA ASP A 111 15.07 8.39 -0.04
C ASP A 111 15.04 7.70 1.34
N LEU A 112 15.28 6.38 1.32
CA LEU A 112 15.23 5.55 2.52
C LEU A 112 16.36 5.88 3.52
N ILE A 113 17.55 6.22 3.03
CA ILE A 113 18.70 6.52 3.90
C ILE A 113 18.41 7.80 4.69
N ARG A 114 17.93 8.85 4.00
CA ARG A 114 17.53 10.11 4.63
C ARG A 114 16.41 9.92 5.64
N LEU A 115 15.46 9.03 5.36
CA LEU A 115 14.37 8.73 6.28
C LEU A 115 14.88 8.03 7.55
N ILE A 116 15.77 7.04 7.41
CA ILE A 116 16.42 6.37 8.55
C ILE A 116 17.26 7.38 9.36
N ASP A 117 18.01 8.25 8.70
CA ASP A 117 18.79 9.30 9.39
C ASP A 117 17.89 10.31 10.12
N SER A 118 16.73 10.64 9.54
CA SER A 118 15.72 11.51 10.17
C SER A 118 15.07 10.85 11.39
N LEU A 119 14.83 9.53 11.35
CA LEU A 119 14.39 8.77 12.53
C LEU A 119 15.46 8.77 13.64
N LYS A 120 16.73 8.55 13.27
CA LYS A 120 17.85 8.49 14.22
C LYS A 120 18.10 9.84 14.90
N SER A 121 18.01 10.93 14.16
CA SER A 121 18.18 12.29 14.68
C SER A 121 16.97 12.80 15.46
N GLY A 122 15.81 12.12 15.35
CA GLY A 122 14.56 12.54 15.99
C GLY A 122 13.81 13.63 15.24
N ASP A 123 14.19 13.93 14.00
CA ASP A 123 13.43 14.82 13.10
C ASP A 123 12.11 14.18 12.64
N VAL A 124 12.09 12.83 12.57
CA VAL A 124 10.90 12.02 12.34
C VAL A 124 10.71 11.08 13.54
N ASP A 125 9.49 11.03 14.08
CA ASP A 125 9.18 10.19 15.25
C ASP A 125 8.90 8.73 14.85
N VAL A 126 8.18 8.52 13.74
CA VAL A 126 7.72 7.22 13.23
C VAL A 126 7.74 7.24 11.70
N ALA A 127 8.14 6.14 11.05
CA ALA A 127 8.14 6.01 9.61
C ALA A 127 7.59 4.66 9.14
N SER A 128 6.73 4.72 8.11
CA SER A 128 6.37 3.55 7.30
C SER A 128 7.43 3.35 6.23
N LEU A 129 8.01 2.15 6.17
CA LEU A 129 9.13 1.85 5.30
C LEU A 129 8.74 0.72 4.35
N PRO A 130 8.94 0.88 3.02
CA PRO A 130 8.84 -0.24 2.11
C PRO A 130 9.97 -1.24 2.42
N SER A 131 9.66 -2.54 2.35
CA SER A 131 10.67 -3.61 2.47
C SER A 131 11.79 -3.42 1.46
N THR A 132 13.02 -3.70 1.86
CA THR A 132 14.19 -3.73 0.99
C THR A 132 15.24 -4.67 1.57
N VAL A 133 16.29 -4.94 0.80
CA VAL A 133 17.38 -5.84 1.18
C VAL A 133 17.98 -5.43 2.53
N ASN A 134 17.95 -6.35 3.50
CA ASN A 134 18.51 -6.20 4.84
C ASN A 134 17.96 -5.00 5.63
N LEU A 135 16.69 -4.61 5.42
CA LEU A 135 16.11 -3.46 6.12
C LEU A 135 16.10 -3.63 7.64
N SER A 136 15.71 -4.80 8.15
CA SER A 136 15.71 -5.13 9.58
C SER A 136 17.09 -4.89 10.22
N SER A 137 18.15 -5.46 9.63
CA SER A 137 19.53 -5.25 10.11
C SER A 137 19.94 -3.78 10.09
N ARG A 138 19.56 -3.01 9.05
CA ARG A 138 19.84 -1.56 9.00
C ARG A 138 19.12 -0.79 10.11
N LEU A 139 17.90 -1.20 10.46
CA LEU A 139 17.13 -0.58 11.55
C LEU A 139 17.71 -0.95 12.93
N GLU A 140 18.18 -2.18 13.10
CA GLU A 140 18.89 -2.63 14.31
C GLU A 140 20.22 -1.88 14.50
N GLU A 141 21.03 -1.77 13.46
CA GLU A 141 22.28 -1.00 13.46
C GLU A 141 22.06 0.49 13.75
N ALA A 142 20.88 1.01 13.38
CA ALA A 142 20.45 2.37 13.66
C ALA A 142 19.91 2.58 15.08
N ASP A 143 19.84 1.52 15.91
CA ASP A 143 19.21 1.51 17.25
C ASP A 143 17.76 2.01 17.21
N LEU A 144 17.02 1.65 16.16
CA LEU A 144 15.62 1.97 15.98
C LEU A 144 14.73 0.80 16.40
N LYS A 145 13.59 1.10 17.03
CA LYS A 145 12.55 0.10 17.24
C LYS A 145 11.79 -0.09 15.92
N PHE A 146 11.41 -1.32 15.60
CA PHE A 146 10.58 -1.58 14.45
C PHE A 146 9.68 -2.80 14.66
N SER A 147 8.65 -2.87 13.85
CA SER A 147 7.78 -4.02 13.68
C SER A 147 7.50 -4.19 12.20
N SER A 148 7.37 -5.43 11.75
CA SER A 148 6.95 -5.75 10.40
C SER A 148 5.74 -6.65 10.42
N VAL A 149 4.95 -6.58 9.35
CA VAL A 149 3.90 -7.55 9.09
C VAL A 149 4.00 -8.03 7.67
N PHE A 150 3.79 -9.33 7.51
CA PHE A 150 3.60 -9.91 6.20
C PHE A 150 2.22 -9.50 5.69
N GLY A 151 2.20 -8.56 4.75
CA GLY A 151 1.03 -7.73 4.53
C GLY A 151 0.34 -7.96 3.20
N TRP A 152 -0.54 -7.00 2.91
CA TRP A 152 -1.26 -6.84 1.66
C TRP A 152 -0.38 -6.31 0.53
N GLU A 153 0.85 -5.90 0.82
CA GLU A 153 1.72 -5.33 -0.19
C GLU A 153 2.29 -6.40 -1.11
N TRP A 154 2.24 -6.14 -2.41
CA TRP A 154 2.85 -7.00 -3.41
C TRP A 154 3.65 -6.18 -4.42
N VAL A 155 4.66 -6.83 -4.95
CA VAL A 155 5.50 -6.36 -6.04
C VAL A 155 5.19 -7.17 -7.29
N GLY A 156 5.05 -6.49 -8.41
CA GLY A 156 5.04 -7.15 -9.70
C GLY A 156 4.96 -6.19 -10.86
N VAL A 157 4.82 -6.76 -12.05
CA VAL A 157 4.86 -6.01 -13.30
C VAL A 157 3.46 -5.82 -13.84
N ARG A 158 3.11 -4.58 -14.16
CA ARG A 158 1.96 -4.23 -14.99
C ARG A 158 2.47 -3.91 -16.38
N ALA A 159 2.05 -4.68 -17.37
CA ALA A 159 2.39 -4.44 -18.77
C ALA A 159 1.29 -3.64 -19.47
N ALA A 160 1.68 -2.88 -20.49
CA ALA A 160 0.73 -2.20 -21.37
C ALA A 160 -0.07 -3.20 -22.22
N GLU A 161 0.60 -4.26 -22.69
CA GLU A 161 0.04 -5.26 -23.61
C GLU A 161 0.38 -6.69 -23.16
N PRO A 162 -0.44 -7.70 -23.52
CA PRO A 162 -0.20 -9.09 -23.12
C PRO A 162 1.17 -9.63 -23.54
N GLY A 163 1.68 -9.20 -24.71
CA GLY A 163 3.00 -9.61 -25.20
C GLY A 163 4.13 -9.17 -24.27
N ALA A 164 4.09 -7.93 -23.79
CA ALA A 164 5.08 -7.41 -22.84
C ALA A 164 5.04 -8.15 -21.49
N ALA A 165 3.85 -8.52 -21.00
CA ALA A 165 3.72 -9.36 -19.82
C ALA A 165 4.30 -10.76 -20.04
N GLY A 166 4.07 -11.37 -21.21
CA GLY A 166 4.66 -12.67 -21.59
C GLY A 166 6.19 -12.61 -21.64
N THR A 167 6.76 -11.60 -22.31
CA THR A 167 8.22 -11.41 -22.36
C THR A 167 8.80 -11.29 -20.96
N VAL A 168 8.23 -10.46 -20.08
CA VAL A 168 8.68 -10.35 -18.69
C VAL A 168 8.56 -11.68 -17.96
N ALA A 169 7.40 -12.34 -18.01
CA ALA A 169 7.19 -13.61 -17.33
C ALA A 169 8.19 -14.69 -17.78
N SER A 170 8.56 -14.72 -19.05
CA SER A 170 9.51 -15.69 -19.62
C SER A 170 10.94 -15.53 -19.13
N VAL A 171 11.37 -14.32 -18.76
CA VAL A 171 12.74 -14.05 -18.31
C VAL A 171 12.91 -14.10 -16.80
N LEU A 172 11.82 -14.13 -16.03
CA LEU A 172 11.88 -14.05 -14.58
C LEU A 172 12.28 -15.37 -13.92
N ASP A 173 13.42 -15.35 -13.24
CA ASP A 173 13.77 -16.32 -12.21
C ASP A 173 13.39 -15.76 -10.83
N LEU A 174 12.15 -16.05 -10.42
CA LEU A 174 11.60 -15.60 -9.14
C LEU A 174 12.28 -16.26 -7.94
N GLU A 175 12.85 -17.45 -8.10
CA GLU A 175 13.55 -18.14 -7.00
C GLU A 175 14.86 -17.42 -6.71
N ALA A 176 15.66 -17.15 -7.74
CA ALA A 176 16.88 -16.36 -7.61
C ALA A 176 16.62 -14.93 -7.07
N LEU A 177 15.55 -14.28 -7.52
CA LEU A 177 15.15 -12.97 -6.98
C LEU A 177 14.69 -13.07 -5.52
N GLN A 178 13.98 -14.13 -5.16
CA GLN A 178 13.56 -14.35 -3.78
C GLN A 178 14.78 -14.53 -2.88
N GLU A 179 15.69 -15.46 -3.21
CA GLU A 179 16.87 -15.74 -2.41
C GLU A 179 17.83 -14.55 -2.32
N GLY A 180 17.98 -13.79 -3.40
CA GLY A 180 18.94 -12.70 -3.49
C GLY A 180 18.46 -11.37 -2.91
N LEU A 181 17.19 -11.01 -3.13
CA LEU A 181 16.67 -9.66 -2.83
C LEU A 181 15.56 -9.65 -1.78
N ILE A 182 14.66 -10.64 -1.81
CA ILE A 182 13.45 -10.61 -0.98
C ILE A 182 13.71 -11.28 0.38
N ARG A 183 14.34 -12.46 0.37
CA ARG A 183 14.74 -13.26 1.54
C ARG A 183 13.55 -13.48 2.47
N ASP A 184 13.74 -13.21 3.76
CA ASP A 184 12.72 -13.38 4.80
C ASP A 184 11.65 -12.26 4.77
N ASP A 185 11.83 -11.22 3.95
CA ASP A 185 10.91 -10.09 3.84
C ASP A 185 9.79 -10.30 2.81
N GLY A 186 9.71 -11.47 2.17
CA GLY A 186 8.72 -11.73 1.13
C GLY A 186 8.64 -13.18 0.69
N SER A 187 7.65 -13.45 -0.15
CA SER A 187 7.41 -14.77 -0.73
C SER A 187 6.88 -14.61 -2.14
N ALA A 188 7.34 -15.45 -3.06
CA ALA A 188 6.83 -15.51 -4.41
C ALA A 188 5.31 -15.77 -4.41
N THR A 189 4.61 -15.13 -5.34
CA THR A 189 3.17 -15.32 -5.48
C THR A 189 2.74 -15.31 -6.94
N ALA A 190 1.91 -16.29 -7.30
CA ALA A 190 1.21 -16.32 -8.58
C ALA A 190 -0.10 -15.53 -8.55
N LYS A 191 -0.51 -15.03 -7.37
CA LYS A 191 -1.77 -14.31 -7.20
C LYS A 191 -1.57 -12.83 -7.52
N ARG A 192 -2.41 -12.30 -8.40
CA ARG A 192 -2.40 -10.87 -8.80
C ARG A 192 -2.89 -9.92 -7.70
N TRP A 193 -3.52 -10.46 -6.66
CA TRP A 193 -4.01 -9.74 -5.47
C TRP A 193 -3.84 -10.63 -4.24
N PRO A 194 -2.61 -10.79 -3.73
CA PRO A 194 -2.39 -11.67 -2.59
C PRO A 194 -3.02 -11.11 -1.31
N SER A 195 -3.49 -12.02 -0.46
CA SER A 195 -3.90 -11.84 0.92
C SER A 195 -2.80 -12.31 1.87
N PRO A 196 -2.67 -11.80 3.11
CA PRO A 196 -1.74 -12.31 4.11
C PRO A 196 -1.83 -13.82 4.34
N ASP A 197 -3.02 -14.41 4.19
CA ASP A 197 -3.25 -15.85 4.41
C ASP A 197 -2.95 -16.73 3.18
N ASP A 198 -2.53 -16.13 2.07
CA ASP A 198 -2.26 -16.90 0.86
C ASP A 198 -0.97 -17.73 0.98
N ASP A 199 -1.05 -18.99 0.55
CA ASP A 199 0.11 -19.85 0.40
C ASP A 199 1.07 -19.33 -0.69
N ALA A 200 2.35 -19.67 -0.55
CA ALA A 200 3.33 -19.47 -1.61
C ALA A 200 2.88 -20.24 -2.86
N GLY A 201 2.63 -19.52 -3.94
CA GLY A 201 2.15 -20.09 -5.20
C GLY A 201 3.31 -20.36 -6.16
N SER A 202 3.26 -21.48 -6.89
CA SER A 202 4.12 -21.67 -8.06
C SER A 202 3.56 -20.86 -9.24
N VAL A 203 4.44 -20.13 -9.93
CA VAL A 203 4.08 -19.36 -11.13
C VAL A 203 4.24 -20.28 -12.34
N ASP A 204 3.18 -20.47 -13.13
CA ASP A 204 3.25 -21.21 -14.39
C ASP A 204 4.01 -20.39 -15.45
N ARG A 205 5.04 -21.00 -16.05
CA ARG A 205 6.07 -20.33 -16.86
C ARG A 205 5.91 -20.54 -18.37
N SER A 206 4.73 -20.93 -18.82
CA SER A 206 4.48 -21.21 -20.23
C SER A 206 4.15 -19.93 -21.01
N SER A 207 5.16 -19.27 -21.58
CA SER A 207 4.93 -18.24 -22.61
C SER A 207 5.98 -18.29 -23.72
N ASP A 208 5.51 -18.15 -24.97
CA ASP A 208 6.37 -18.00 -26.14
C ASP A 208 7.19 -16.71 -26.04
N SER A 209 8.51 -16.86 -26.13
CA SER A 209 9.50 -15.78 -26.11
C SER A 209 9.50 -15.02 -27.44
N GLY A 210 8.83 -13.87 -27.49
CA GLY A 210 9.04 -12.86 -28.52
C GLY A 210 10.12 -11.88 -28.08
N GLY A 211 11.29 -11.89 -28.74
CA GLY A 211 12.46 -11.06 -28.43
C GLY A 211 12.34 -9.57 -28.79
N ALA A 212 11.18 -8.96 -28.56
CA ALA A 212 11.02 -7.53 -28.72
C ALA A 212 11.75 -6.78 -27.60
N PRO A 213 12.42 -5.66 -27.89
CA PRO A 213 12.93 -4.77 -26.86
C PRO A 213 11.82 -4.32 -25.92
N LEU A 214 12.12 -4.24 -24.62
CA LEU A 214 11.15 -3.84 -23.60
C LEU A 214 11.69 -2.67 -22.79
N THR A 215 10.89 -1.65 -22.53
CA THR A 215 11.18 -0.66 -21.50
C THR A 215 10.50 -1.08 -20.20
N LEU A 216 11.30 -1.24 -19.14
CA LEU A 216 10.80 -1.50 -17.80
C LEU A 216 11.00 -0.24 -16.95
N ALA A 217 9.92 0.32 -16.40
CA ALA A 217 10.00 1.48 -15.53
C ALA A 217 9.73 1.15 -14.05
N VAL A 218 10.37 1.88 -13.14
CA VAL A 218 10.19 1.80 -11.68
C VAL A 218 10.03 3.19 -11.05
N PRO A 219 9.40 3.30 -9.87
CA PRO A 219 9.39 4.54 -9.12
C PRO A 219 10.81 4.86 -8.60
N ALA A 220 11.25 6.09 -8.81
CA ALA A 220 12.46 6.62 -8.22
C ALA A 220 12.34 6.62 -6.68
N GLY A 221 13.44 6.34 -6.00
CA GLY A 221 13.49 6.28 -4.53
C GLY A 221 13.13 4.92 -3.91
N ASP A 222 12.56 3.99 -4.69
CA ASP A 222 12.30 2.63 -4.22
C ASP A 222 13.53 1.73 -4.46
N GLU A 223 14.28 1.51 -3.39
CA GLU A 223 15.53 0.74 -3.42
C GLU A 223 15.31 -0.69 -3.91
N LEU A 224 14.31 -1.40 -3.39
CA LEU A 224 14.02 -2.78 -3.79
C LEU A 224 13.63 -2.86 -5.25
N LEU A 225 12.70 -2.00 -5.72
CA LEU A 225 12.26 -2.04 -7.11
C LEU A 225 13.38 -1.70 -8.07
N SER A 226 14.29 -0.79 -7.70
CA SER A 226 15.48 -0.48 -8.49
C SER A 226 16.45 -1.66 -8.59
N LEU A 227 16.70 -2.37 -7.48
CA LEU A 227 17.53 -3.58 -7.47
C LEU A 227 16.89 -4.71 -8.28
N MET A 228 15.59 -4.91 -8.11
CA MET A 228 14.83 -5.90 -8.88
C MET A 228 14.85 -5.58 -10.37
N GLN A 229 14.61 -4.33 -10.77
CA GLN A 229 14.68 -3.90 -12.18
C GLN A 229 16.02 -4.26 -12.81
N ARG A 230 17.13 -4.04 -12.10
CA ARG A 230 18.46 -4.40 -12.58
C ARG A 230 18.65 -5.91 -12.67
N ALA A 231 18.19 -6.68 -11.69
CA ALA A 231 18.26 -8.13 -11.72
C ALA A 231 17.42 -8.72 -12.86
N ILE A 232 16.22 -8.20 -13.11
CA ILE A 232 15.35 -8.58 -14.23
C ILE A 232 16.02 -8.29 -15.57
N GLN A 233 16.69 -7.13 -15.71
CA GLN A 233 17.45 -6.82 -16.92
C GLN A 233 18.56 -7.84 -17.16
N LEU A 234 19.33 -8.22 -16.12
CA LEU A 234 20.39 -9.23 -16.25
C LEU A 234 19.83 -10.60 -16.68
N GLN A 235 18.69 -11.00 -16.10
CA GLN A 235 18.00 -12.23 -16.50
C GLN A 235 17.49 -12.14 -17.95
N ALA A 236 16.94 -11.00 -18.35
CA ALA A 236 16.47 -10.73 -19.72
C ALA A 236 17.61 -10.79 -20.74
N GLU A 237 18.74 -10.15 -20.45
CA GLU A 237 19.94 -10.16 -21.30
C GLU A 237 20.47 -11.58 -21.48
N SER A 238 20.46 -12.40 -20.42
CA SER A 238 20.85 -13.82 -20.50
C SER A 238 19.90 -14.65 -21.39
N GLY A 239 18.63 -14.24 -21.46
CA GLY A 239 17.60 -14.82 -22.33
C GLY A 239 17.52 -14.19 -23.73
N GLY A 240 18.44 -13.28 -24.09
CA GLY A 240 18.45 -12.63 -25.41
C GLY A 240 17.42 -11.51 -25.60
N VAL A 241 16.80 -11.03 -24.53
CA VAL A 241 15.85 -9.91 -24.55
C VAL A 241 16.57 -8.61 -24.18
N VAL A 242 16.49 -7.60 -25.03
CA VAL A 242 17.03 -6.27 -24.75
C VAL A 242 16.04 -5.49 -23.88
N MET A 243 16.46 -5.13 -22.66
CA MET A 243 15.63 -4.36 -21.74
C MET A 243 16.24 -2.98 -21.45
N GLN A 244 15.46 -1.92 -21.66
CA GLN A 244 15.79 -0.56 -21.29
C GLN A 244 15.20 -0.22 -19.92
N LEU A 245 15.99 0.44 -19.07
CA LEU A 245 15.56 0.82 -17.74
C LEU A 245 15.21 2.30 -17.68
N VAL A 246 14.06 2.60 -17.07
CA VAL A 246 13.62 3.97 -16.82
C VAL A 246 13.24 4.11 -15.34
N GLN A 247 13.64 5.23 -14.73
CA GLN A 247 13.15 5.62 -13.41
C GLN A 247 12.20 6.80 -13.57
N ILE A 248 11.09 6.77 -12.83
CA ILE A 248 10.02 7.76 -12.91
C ILE A 248 9.71 8.26 -11.51
N ASP A 249 9.49 9.55 -11.34
CA ASP A 249 8.99 10.11 -10.08
C ASP A 249 7.75 9.32 -9.56
N ALA A 250 7.73 8.98 -8.27
CA ALA A 250 6.70 8.13 -7.69
C ALA A 250 5.30 8.74 -7.79
N ALA A 251 5.16 10.05 -7.58
CA ALA A 251 3.88 10.74 -7.71
C ALA A 251 3.35 10.70 -9.14
N THR A 252 4.24 10.77 -10.12
CA THR A 252 3.94 10.60 -11.54
C THR A 252 3.51 9.16 -11.82
N LEU A 253 4.33 8.16 -11.45
CA LEU A 253 4.09 6.74 -11.72
C LEU A 253 2.78 6.22 -11.11
N TYR A 254 2.52 6.54 -9.83
CA TYR A 254 1.32 6.11 -9.12
C TYR A 254 0.11 7.03 -9.39
N GLY A 255 0.31 8.22 -9.96
CA GLY A 255 -0.73 9.20 -10.25
C GLY A 255 -1.10 9.30 -11.72
N SER A 256 -0.57 10.31 -12.41
CA SER A 256 -0.94 10.68 -13.78
C SER A 256 -0.58 9.61 -14.81
N TRP A 257 0.52 8.87 -14.59
CA TRP A 257 1.05 7.88 -15.52
C TRP A 257 0.15 6.66 -15.71
N GLN A 258 -0.61 6.28 -14.68
CA GLN A 258 -1.54 5.14 -14.74
C GLN A 258 -2.62 5.30 -15.83
N ARG A 259 -2.83 6.52 -16.36
CA ARG A 259 -3.88 6.81 -17.35
C ARG A 259 -3.41 6.74 -18.80
N GLN A 260 -2.10 6.69 -19.07
CA GLN A 260 -1.55 6.81 -20.44
C GLN A 260 -0.36 5.89 -20.75
N ALA A 261 0.13 5.10 -19.78
CA ALA A 261 1.22 4.08 -19.86
C ALA A 261 2.07 4.12 -21.17
N PRO A 262 2.97 5.09 -21.34
CA PRO A 262 3.80 5.22 -22.54
C PRO A 262 4.98 4.23 -22.61
N VAL A 263 5.04 3.25 -21.70
CA VAL A 263 6.10 2.23 -21.62
C VAL A 263 5.49 0.84 -21.62
N GLU A 264 6.24 -0.14 -22.09
CA GLU A 264 5.75 -1.50 -22.26
C GLU A 264 5.49 -2.21 -20.92
N ALA A 265 6.29 -1.91 -19.88
CA ALA A 265 6.16 -2.53 -18.56
C ALA A 265 6.49 -1.58 -17.40
N LEU A 266 5.78 -1.76 -16.29
CA LEU A 266 5.94 -1.03 -15.03
C LEU A 266 6.13 -2.03 -13.89
N LEU A 267 7.29 -2.02 -13.24
CA LEU A 267 7.51 -2.72 -11.99
C LEU A 267 7.10 -1.79 -10.83
N MET A 268 6.15 -2.24 -10.03
CA MET A 268 5.51 -1.41 -9.02
C MET A 268 5.14 -2.21 -7.76
N ARG A 269 4.97 -1.47 -6.65
CA ARG A 269 4.25 -1.96 -5.47
C ARG A 269 2.78 -1.67 -5.63
N SER A 270 1.95 -2.53 -5.07
CA SER A 270 0.54 -2.27 -4.91
C SER A 270 0.05 -2.93 -3.65
N LEU A 271 -0.99 -2.36 -3.08
CA LEU A 271 -1.76 -3.03 -2.04
C LEU A 271 -2.64 -4.09 -2.71
N GLY A 272 -2.87 -5.19 -2.00
CA GLY A 272 -3.73 -6.29 -2.36
C GLY A 272 -5.19 -5.87 -2.34
N ALA A 273 -6.07 -6.80 -2.76
CA ALA A 273 -7.50 -6.60 -2.81
C ALA A 273 -8.22 -7.74 -2.05
N PRO A 274 -8.24 -7.69 -0.70
CA PRO A 274 -8.60 -8.80 0.18
C PRO A 274 -9.84 -9.62 -0.14
N TYR A 275 -10.84 -9.04 -0.81
CA TYR A 275 -12.15 -9.66 -0.98
C TYR A 275 -12.68 -9.52 -2.42
N LEU A 276 -11.80 -9.25 -3.39
CA LEU A 276 -12.14 -9.47 -4.79
C LEU A 276 -11.84 -10.91 -5.16
N SER A 277 -12.86 -11.77 -5.15
CA SER A 277 -12.78 -13.13 -5.71
C SER A 277 -12.60 -13.14 -7.23
N THR A 278 -12.78 -12.00 -7.89
CA THR A 278 -12.65 -11.84 -9.34
C THR A 278 -11.95 -10.53 -9.67
N GLU A 279 -11.05 -10.58 -10.66
CA GLU A 279 -10.33 -9.39 -11.12
C GLU A 279 -11.28 -8.30 -11.61
N PRO A 280 -11.02 -7.03 -11.28
CA PRO A 280 -11.67 -5.95 -11.99
C PRO A 280 -11.20 -5.98 -13.45
N PRO A 281 -12.12 -5.89 -14.44
CA PRO A 281 -11.83 -6.11 -15.86
C PRO A 281 -10.85 -5.11 -16.49
N SER A 282 -10.44 -4.05 -15.78
CA SER A 282 -9.56 -2.98 -16.27
C SER A 282 -8.12 -3.04 -15.79
N ALA A 283 -7.69 -4.11 -15.12
CA ALA A 283 -6.39 -4.14 -14.42
C ALA A 283 -5.15 -4.25 -15.33
N GLY A 284 -5.33 -4.49 -16.64
CA GLY A 284 -4.25 -4.76 -17.59
C GLY A 284 -3.54 -6.10 -17.31
N PRO A 285 -2.68 -6.58 -18.22
CA PRO A 285 -1.86 -7.75 -17.98
C PRO A 285 -0.91 -7.51 -16.79
N LYS A 286 -1.01 -8.35 -15.75
CA LYS A 286 -0.16 -8.30 -14.56
C LYS A 286 0.62 -9.59 -14.41
N VAL A 287 1.92 -9.45 -14.14
CA VAL A 287 2.82 -10.53 -13.73
C VAL A 287 3.09 -10.34 -12.24
N PRO A 288 2.36 -11.05 -11.35
CA PRO A 288 2.65 -11.03 -9.92
C PRO A 288 4.02 -11.65 -9.68
N MET A 289 4.77 -11.11 -8.72
CA MET A 289 6.10 -11.60 -8.40
C MET A 289 6.19 -11.98 -6.93
N PHE A 290 6.02 -11.02 -6.03
CA PHE A 290 6.23 -11.23 -4.59
C PHE A 290 5.13 -10.57 -3.77
N ARG A 291 4.71 -11.24 -2.68
CA ARG A 291 4.14 -10.57 -1.52
C ARG A 291 5.30 -10.16 -0.62
N VAL A 292 5.25 -8.95 -0.07
CA VAL A 292 6.35 -8.41 0.73
C VAL A 292 5.85 -7.87 2.07
N ALA A 293 6.74 -7.85 3.06
CA ALA A 293 6.47 -7.26 4.35
C ALA A 293 6.41 -5.72 4.24
N THR A 294 5.59 -5.13 5.09
CA THR A 294 5.58 -3.69 5.34
C THR A 294 6.20 -3.45 6.71
N TYR A 295 7.09 -2.45 6.80
CA TYR A 295 7.80 -2.11 8.02
C TYR A 295 7.28 -0.80 8.61
N LEU A 296 7.23 -0.76 9.94
CA LEU A 296 7.00 0.45 10.72
C LEU A 296 8.17 0.59 11.70
N ALA A 297 8.89 1.70 11.64
CA ALA A 297 10.03 1.99 12.52
C ALA A 297 9.81 3.29 13.29
N TRP A 298 10.35 3.38 14.50
CA TRP A 298 10.21 4.55 15.36
C TRP A 298 11.39 4.73 16.30
N GLY A 299 11.59 5.98 16.73
CA GLY A 299 12.63 6.33 17.70
C GLY A 299 12.35 5.77 19.10
N GLN A 300 13.39 5.63 19.91
CA GLN A 300 13.32 5.08 21.27
C GLN A 300 12.31 5.80 22.18
N GLY A 301 12.08 7.09 21.92
CA GLY A 301 11.17 7.97 22.68
C GLY A 301 9.69 7.85 22.34
N ILE A 302 9.29 6.93 21.46
CA ILE A 302 7.89 6.68 21.10
C ILE A 302 7.48 5.27 21.52
N GLU A 303 6.27 5.15 22.05
CA GLU A 303 5.66 3.91 22.55
C GLU A 303 4.26 3.72 21.95
N GLY A 304 3.75 2.48 22.01
CA GLY A 304 2.40 2.14 21.53
C GLY A 304 2.27 1.98 20.02
N VAL A 305 3.35 2.16 19.26
CA VAL A 305 3.36 1.98 17.80
C VAL A 305 3.21 0.49 17.46
N GLN A 306 2.26 0.17 16.59
CA GLN A 306 2.03 -1.19 16.11
C GLN A 306 1.89 -1.17 14.59
N VAL A 307 2.44 -2.18 13.94
CA VAL A 307 2.23 -2.37 12.50
C VAL A 307 0.79 -2.82 12.26
N ASN A 308 0.12 -2.22 11.26
CA ASN A 308 -1.23 -2.61 10.91
C ASN A 308 -1.21 -3.89 10.07
N PRO A 309 -1.89 -4.99 10.46
CA PRO A 309 -2.03 -6.15 9.58
C PRO A 309 -2.95 -5.90 8.36
N THR A 310 -3.60 -4.73 8.29
CA THR A 310 -4.55 -4.36 7.22
C THR A 310 -4.00 -3.25 6.30
N ILE A 311 -4.82 -2.83 5.33
CA ILE A 311 -4.48 -1.79 4.35
C ILE A 311 -4.54 -0.35 4.92
N GLU A 312 -5.02 -0.15 6.16
CA GLU A 312 -5.39 1.20 6.67
C GLU A 312 -4.20 2.11 7.03
N GLY A 313 -3.00 1.75 6.59
CA GLY A 313 -1.79 2.56 6.70
C GLY A 313 -1.23 2.64 8.11
N PRO A 314 -0.15 3.41 8.30
CA PRO A 314 0.64 3.40 9.54
C PRO A 314 -0.06 4.07 10.73
N LEU A 315 -1.10 4.87 10.52
CA LEU A 315 -1.77 5.65 11.58
C LEU A 315 -2.95 4.92 12.24
N TRP A 316 -3.19 3.65 11.91
CA TRP A 316 -4.38 2.91 12.36
C TRP A 316 -4.58 2.90 13.88
N ASN A 317 -3.49 2.84 14.65
CA ASN A 317 -3.51 2.86 16.11
C ASN A 317 -2.86 4.12 16.71
N VAL A 318 -2.87 5.25 16.00
CA VAL A 318 -2.28 6.51 16.47
C VAL A 318 -2.85 6.99 17.82
N GLU A 319 -4.07 6.56 18.15
CA GLU A 319 -4.69 6.82 19.46
C GLU A 319 -3.98 6.13 20.62
N ASP A 320 -3.13 5.13 20.39
CA ASP A 320 -2.34 4.43 21.42
C ASP A 320 -0.92 4.97 21.55
N TRP A 321 -0.47 5.78 20.59
CA TRP A 321 0.91 6.24 20.52
C TRP A 321 1.21 7.28 21.60
N ARG A 322 2.35 7.17 22.29
CA ARG A 322 2.75 8.09 23.37
C ARG A 322 4.24 8.42 23.28
N ARG A 323 4.65 9.55 23.87
CA ARG A 323 6.07 9.79 24.16
C ARG A 323 6.45 9.01 25.42
N ALA A 324 7.54 8.26 25.35
CA ALA A 324 8.12 7.58 26.50
C ALA A 324 8.41 8.61 27.60
N ALA A 325 8.18 8.23 28.85
CA ALA A 325 8.58 9.07 29.97
C ALA A 325 10.10 9.26 29.94
N VAL A 326 10.56 10.50 29.78
CA VAL A 326 11.99 10.81 29.86
C VAL A 326 12.43 10.47 31.29
N SER A 327 13.13 9.35 31.44
CA SER A 327 13.81 9.02 32.69
C SER A 327 14.83 10.13 32.94
N LYS A 328 14.55 10.98 33.94
CA LYS A 328 15.54 11.95 34.42
C LYS A 328 16.73 11.16 34.95
N ARG A 329 17.80 11.07 34.16
CA ARG A 329 19.11 10.67 34.65
C ARG A 329 19.76 11.82 35.41
#